data_AF-A0A139PPP7-F1
#
_entry.id   AF-A0A139PPP7-F1
#
_cell.length_a   1.000
_cell.length_b   1.000
_cell.length_c   1.000
_cell.angle_alpha   90.00
_cell.angle_beta   90.00
_cell.angle_gamma   90.00
#
_symmetry.space_group_name_H-M   'P 1'
#
loop_
_entity.id
_entity.type
_entity.pdbx_description
1 polymer ?
#
loop_
_entity_poly.entity_id
_entity_poly.type
_entity_poly.pdbx_seq_one_letter_code
_entity_poly.pdbx_strand_id
1 'polypeptide(L)'
;MFFGTNFLFKICYFWTAMLPAYIIILLKKHDELKCLSLNFFNISISIEAILLPVFIIFTLFSLFYLLCKIKRTEEKKTGQLEITINFNVEKDKNDTVDNYGFYTVNPNLMEYLLSIVVTSGITSLDLSQSLYIQLFIFVVVQILLLLYVLNSSDPIPNLLLVICRKDIVSVEDKLFIICDRSILKQRLYGFKKIIPFSSRDARNRLFVFKKEG
;
A
#
# COMPACT_ATOMS: atom_id res chain seq x y z
N MET A 1 2.33 7.35 -6.46
CA MET A 1 1.83 6.17 -7.17
C MET A 1 0.33 6.30 -7.48
N PHE A 2 -0.39 7.21 -6.82
CA PHE A 2 -1.86 7.18 -6.81
C PHE A 2 -2.54 8.21 -7.73
N PHE A 3 -1.82 8.88 -8.63
CA PHE A 3 -2.46 9.80 -9.57
C PHE A 3 -3.51 9.07 -10.42
N GLY A 4 -4.72 9.63 -10.46
CA GLY A 4 -5.86 9.06 -11.16
C GLY A 4 -6.54 7.85 -10.50
N THR A 5 -6.00 7.26 -9.42
CA THR A 5 -6.70 6.18 -8.70
C THR A 5 -7.84 6.74 -7.84
N ASN A 6 -8.88 5.93 -7.62
CA ASN A 6 -10.03 6.36 -6.80
C ASN A 6 -9.58 6.64 -5.36
N PHE A 7 -10.12 7.67 -4.73
CA PHE A 7 -9.86 8.05 -3.34
C PHE A 7 -9.96 6.87 -2.37
N LEU A 8 -11.00 6.03 -2.51
CA LEU A 8 -11.17 4.83 -1.68
C LEU A 8 -9.99 3.84 -1.83
N PHE A 9 -9.45 3.67 -3.04
CA PHE A 9 -8.27 2.85 -3.25
C PHE A 9 -7.05 3.42 -2.53
N LYS A 10 -6.87 4.74 -2.55
CA LYS A 10 -5.77 5.40 -1.84
C LYS A 10 -5.86 5.20 -0.33
N ILE A 11 -7.05 5.39 0.25
CA ILE A 11 -7.29 5.18 1.68
C ILE A 11 -7.02 3.72 2.06
N CYS A 12 -7.61 2.76 1.36
CA CYS A 12 -7.41 1.34 1.67
C CYS A 12 -5.95 0.92 1.50
N TYR A 13 -5.27 1.43 0.47
CA TYR A 13 -3.85 1.17 0.26
C TYR A 13 -3.00 1.75 1.38
N PHE A 14 -3.21 3.02 1.73
CA PHE A 14 -2.50 3.68 2.83
C PHE A 14 -2.73 2.96 4.15
N TRP A 15 -3.99 2.62 4.46
CA TRP A 15 -4.35 1.89 5.67
C TRP A 15 -3.59 0.56 5.78
N THR A 16 -3.59 -0.23 4.71
CA THR A 16 -2.90 -1.53 4.70
C THR A 16 -1.38 -1.40 4.70
N ALA A 17 -0.82 -0.35 4.11
CA ALA A 17 0.62 -0.07 4.16
C ALA A 17 1.10 0.36 5.55
N MET A 18 0.29 1.15 6.28
CA MET A 18 0.59 1.62 7.64
C MET A 18 0.19 0.63 8.74
N LEU A 19 -0.41 -0.50 8.37
CA LEU A 19 -0.84 -1.54 9.30
C LEU A 19 0.22 -1.94 10.35
N PRO A 20 1.51 -2.11 10.02
CA PRO A 20 2.52 -2.44 11.01
C PRO A 20 2.65 -1.38 12.11
N ALA A 21 2.57 -0.09 11.76
CA ALA A 21 2.62 1.01 12.73
C ALA A 21 1.41 0.97 13.66
N TYR A 22 0.21 0.72 13.11
CA TYR A 22 -1.01 0.62 13.91
C TYR A 22 -0.96 -0.54 14.89
N ILE A 23 -0.51 -1.72 14.45
CA ILE A 23 -0.37 -2.89 15.32
C ILE A 23 0.57 -2.61 16.48
N ILE A 24 1.73 -2.00 16.21
CA ILE A 24 2.73 -1.70 17.26
C ILE A 24 2.15 -0.75 18.32
N ILE A 25 1.44 0.29 17.89
CA ILE A 25 0.82 1.24 18.82
C ILE A 25 -0.29 0.60 19.62
N LEU A 26 -1.17 -0.18 18.99
CA LEU A 26 -2.24 -0.90 19.68
C LEU A 26 -1.68 -1.86 20.74
N LEU A 27 -0.64 -2.62 20.41
CA LEU A 27 -0.01 -3.54 21.36
C LEU A 27 0.66 -2.81 22.52
N LYS A 28 1.40 -1.73 22.25
CA LYS A 28 2.11 -0.99 23.30
C LYS A 28 1.19 -0.18 24.20
N LYS A 29 0.07 0.30 23.68
CA LYS A 29 -0.90 1.12 24.43
C LYS A 29 -2.12 0.34 24.91
N HIS A 30 -2.09 -0.98 24.77
CA HIS A 30 -3.19 -1.87 25.14
C HIS A 30 -3.71 -1.62 26.56
N ASP A 31 -2.83 -1.63 27.56
CA ASP A 31 -3.25 -1.51 28.97
C ASP A 31 -3.83 -0.13 29.29
N GLU A 32 -3.25 0.93 28.71
CA GLU A 32 -3.74 2.30 28.87
C GLU A 32 -5.09 2.50 28.14
N LEU A 33 -5.28 1.86 26.97
CA LEU A 33 -6.53 1.88 26.20
C LEU A 33 -7.65 1.09 26.90
N LYS A 34 -7.31 -0.01 27.58
CA LYS A 34 -8.25 -0.83 28.36
C LYS A 34 -8.86 -0.06 29.52
N CYS A 35 -8.08 0.81 30.16
CA CYS A 35 -8.52 1.67 31.26
C CYS A 35 -9.43 2.81 30.80
N LEU A 36 -9.45 3.15 29.51
CA LEU A 36 -10.35 4.15 28.97
C LEU A 36 -11.75 3.55 28.73
N SER A 37 -12.74 4.10 29.42
CA SER A 37 -14.15 3.79 29.20
C SER A 37 -14.87 4.98 28.58
N LEU A 38 -15.77 4.67 27.63
CA LEU A 38 -16.79 5.61 27.19
C LEU A 38 -18.08 5.27 27.94
N ASN A 39 -18.65 6.28 28.59
CA ASN A 39 -19.94 6.16 29.23
C ASN A 39 -21.01 6.65 28.26
N PHE A 40 -21.79 5.72 27.72
CA PHE A 40 -23.00 6.03 26.96
C PHE A 40 -24.21 5.48 27.71
N PHE A 41 -25.18 6.33 28.03
CA PHE A 41 -26.47 5.92 28.62
C PHE A 41 -26.32 4.95 29.82
N ASN A 42 -25.47 5.29 30.80
CA ASN A 42 -25.16 4.46 31.99
C ASN A 42 -24.50 3.10 31.73
N ILE A 43 -24.05 2.83 30.50
CA ILE A 43 -23.24 1.67 30.14
C ILE A 43 -21.81 2.16 29.93
N SER A 44 -20.87 1.62 30.71
CA SER A 44 -19.43 1.83 30.51
C SER A 44 -18.92 0.76 29.55
N ILE A 45 -18.54 1.18 28.34
CA ILE A 45 -17.91 0.30 27.35
C ILE A 45 -16.43 0.67 27.28
N SER A 46 -15.54 -0.31 27.39
CA SER A 46 -14.12 -0.06 27.17
C SER A 46 -13.88 0.34 25.72
N ILE A 47 -13.10 1.40 25.51
CA ILE A 47 -12.81 1.90 24.15
C ILE A 47 -12.15 0.80 23.31
N GLU A 48 -11.28 0.01 23.94
CA GLU A 48 -10.62 -1.14 23.33
C GLU A 48 -11.61 -2.13 22.70
N ALA A 49 -12.72 -2.45 23.39
CA ALA A 49 -13.71 -3.42 22.93
C ALA A 49 -14.47 -2.97 21.66
N ILE A 50 -14.48 -1.67 21.36
CA ILE A 50 -15.04 -1.14 20.12
C ILE A 50 -13.94 -0.96 19.06
N LEU A 51 -12.80 -0.41 19.48
CA LEU A 51 -11.71 -0.03 18.60
C LEU A 51 -11.09 -1.24 17.89
N LEU A 52 -10.87 -2.34 18.61
CA LEU A 52 -10.22 -3.53 18.06
C LEU A 52 -11.08 -4.25 17.01
N PRO A 53 -12.39 -4.50 17.23
CA PRO A 53 -13.27 -5.00 16.17
C PRO A 53 -13.36 -4.08 14.96
N VAL A 54 -13.51 -2.77 15.15
CA VAL A 54 -13.58 -1.80 14.05
C VAL A 54 -12.28 -1.82 13.23
N PHE A 55 -11.13 -1.86 13.91
CA PHE A 55 -9.82 -1.96 13.28
C PHE A 55 -9.67 -3.23 12.42
N ILE A 56 -10.09 -4.38 12.95
CA ILE A 56 -10.04 -5.66 12.25
C ILE A 56 -10.97 -5.63 11.03
N ILE A 57 -12.23 -5.20 11.19
CA ILE A 57 -13.22 -5.11 10.12
C ILE A 57 -12.71 -4.21 9.00
N PHE A 58 -12.20 -3.02 9.35
CA PHE A 58 -11.71 -2.06 8.36
C PHE A 58 -10.45 -2.56 7.63
N THR A 59 -9.57 -3.28 8.32
CA THR A 59 -8.39 -3.92 7.71
C THR A 59 -8.78 -5.00 6.71
N LEU A 60 -9.70 -5.90 7.10
CA LEU A 60 -10.20 -6.95 6.20
C LEU A 60 -10.93 -6.36 4.99
N PHE A 61 -11.79 -5.36 5.21
CA PHE A 61 -12.45 -4.64 4.14
C PHE A 61 -11.45 -3.99 3.17
N SER A 62 -10.44 -3.29 3.70
CA SER A 62 -9.43 -2.61 2.90
C SER A 62 -8.63 -3.59 2.06
N LEU A 63 -8.20 -4.71 2.64
CA LEU A 63 -7.47 -5.74 1.92
C LEU A 63 -8.34 -6.38 0.82
N PHE A 64 -9.57 -6.76 1.15
CA PHE A 64 -10.50 -7.34 0.18
C PHE A 64 -10.76 -6.38 -0.98
N TYR A 65 -11.03 -5.11 -0.69
CA TYR A 65 -11.24 -4.07 -1.70
C TYR A 65 -10.03 -3.94 -2.64
N LEU A 66 -8.81 -3.87 -2.10
CA LEU A 66 -7.59 -3.78 -2.90
C LEU A 66 -7.41 -4.98 -3.82
N LEU A 67 -7.52 -6.20 -3.29
CA LEU A 67 -7.35 -7.43 -4.07
C LEU A 67 -8.40 -7.53 -5.18
N CYS A 68 -9.67 -7.23 -4.88
CA CYS A 68 -10.72 -7.17 -5.89
C CYS A 68 -10.44 -6.11 -6.96
N LYS A 69 -9.92 -4.94 -6.57
CA LYS A 69 -9.63 -3.87 -7.52
C LYS A 69 -8.44 -4.19 -8.42
N ILE A 70 -7.39 -4.79 -7.86
CA ILE A 70 -6.21 -5.30 -8.61
C ILE A 70 -6.70 -6.32 -9.65
N LYS A 71 -7.40 -7.37 -9.21
CA LYS A 71 -7.90 -8.44 -10.09
C LYS A 71 -8.82 -7.92 -11.20
N ARG A 72 -9.78 -7.04 -10.86
CA ARG A 72 -10.65 -6.42 -11.85
C ARG A 72 -9.88 -5.59 -12.88
N THR A 73 -8.72 -5.04 -12.51
CA THR A 73 -7.89 -4.25 -13.44
C THR A 73 -7.05 -5.16 -14.33
N GLU A 74 -6.56 -6.29 -13.80
CA GLU A 74 -5.86 -7.34 -14.57
C GLU A 74 -6.76 -7.96 -15.66
N GLU A 75 -8.06 -8.09 -15.38
CA GLU A 75 -9.07 -8.75 -16.24
C GLU A 75 -9.79 -7.79 -17.22
N LYS A 76 -9.54 -6.47 -17.14
CA LYS A 76 -10.20 -5.50 -18.02
C LYS A 76 -9.80 -5.72 -19.48
N LYS A 77 -10.78 -6.01 -20.33
CA LYS A 77 -10.62 -6.06 -21.78
C LYS A 77 -10.70 -4.65 -22.37
N THR A 78 -9.61 -4.24 -23.04
CA THR A 78 -9.49 -3.20 -24.10
C THR A 78 -10.22 -1.86 -23.89
N GLY A 79 -9.46 -0.76 -23.84
CA GLY A 79 -10.00 0.61 -23.80
C GLY A 79 -9.20 1.60 -22.93
N GLN A 80 -8.13 1.17 -22.27
CA GLN A 80 -7.16 2.04 -21.58
C GLN A 80 -5.84 2.04 -22.36
N LEU A 81 -5.01 3.07 -22.19
CA LEU A 81 -3.65 3.13 -22.76
C LEU A 81 -2.85 1.90 -22.31
N GLU A 82 -2.71 0.90 -23.18
CA GLU A 82 -1.88 -0.27 -22.96
C GLU A 82 -0.43 0.12 -23.27
N ILE A 83 0.46 -0.04 -22.29
CA ILE A 83 1.89 0.17 -22.51
C ILE A 83 2.52 -1.22 -22.60
N THR A 84 3.34 -1.43 -23.63
CA THR A 84 4.12 -2.66 -23.76
C THR A 84 5.52 -2.39 -23.22
N ILE A 85 5.92 -3.13 -22.19
CA ILE A 85 7.27 -3.07 -21.65
C ILE A 85 8.02 -4.30 -22.14
N ASN A 86 9.24 -4.12 -22.62
CA ASN A 86 10.16 -5.21 -22.87
C ASN A 86 11.09 -5.37 -21.66
N PHE A 87 11.03 -6.54 -21.02
CA PHE A 87 11.97 -6.91 -19.95
C PHE A 87 13.23 -7.61 -20.47
N ASN A 88 13.39 -7.71 -21.81
CA ASN A 88 14.52 -8.38 -22.44
C ASN A 88 15.49 -7.37 -23.08
N VAL A 89 16.58 -7.08 -22.37
CA VAL A 89 17.60 -6.09 -22.76
C VAL A 89 18.30 -6.45 -24.07
N GLU A 90 18.33 -7.73 -24.46
CA GLU A 90 19.14 -8.21 -25.58
C GLU A 90 18.38 -8.36 -26.92
N LYS A 91 17.07 -8.06 -26.97
CA LYS A 91 16.22 -8.40 -28.13
C LYS A 91 15.36 -7.26 -28.68
N ASP A 92 15.87 -6.04 -28.68
CA ASP A 92 15.26 -4.98 -29.48
C ASP A 92 16.15 -4.61 -30.66
N LYS A 93 15.67 -4.89 -31.88
CA LYS A 93 16.31 -4.49 -33.14
C LYS A 93 15.55 -3.35 -33.82
N ASN A 94 14.42 -2.91 -33.25
CA ASN A 94 13.45 -2.06 -33.95
C ASN A 94 13.13 -0.73 -33.23
N ASP A 95 13.73 -0.41 -32.07
CA ASP A 95 13.58 0.87 -31.35
C ASP A 95 12.13 1.37 -31.13
N THR A 96 11.15 0.45 -31.13
CA THR A 96 9.73 0.79 -30.95
C THR A 96 9.23 0.58 -29.53
N VAL A 97 10.07 0.01 -28.65
CA VAL A 97 9.71 -0.33 -27.28
C VAL A 97 10.77 0.22 -26.33
N ASP A 98 10.34 0.96 -25.32
CA ASP A 98 11.23 1.40 -24.24
C ASP A 98 11.80 0.14 -23.54
N ASN A 99 13.11 -0.07 -23.67
CA ASN A 99 13.82 -1.19 -23.07
C ASN A 99 14.18 -0.86 -21.62
N TYR A 100 13.37 -1.34 -20.68
CA TYR A 100 13.61 -1.11 -19.27
C TYR A 100 14.42 -2.27 -18.67
N GLY A 101 15.76 -2.13 -18.65
CA GLY A 101 16.68 -3.21 -18.26
C GLY A 101 16.86 -3.46 -16.76
N PHE A 102 16.39 -2.55 -15.91
CA PHE A 102 16.50 -2.69 -14.45
C PHE A 102 15.14 -2.60 -13.78
N TYR A 103 14.80 -3.66 -13.03
CA TYR A 103 13.63 -3.69 -12.17
C TYR A 103 13.99 -4.10 -10.75
N THR A 104 13.32 -3.50 -9.78
CA THR A 104 13.43 -3.86 -8.36
C THR A 104 12.09 -4.41 -7.86
N VAL A 105 12.13 -5.46 -7.05
CA VAL A 105 10.93 -6.08 -6.46
C VAL A 105 10.79 -5.59 -5.02
N ASN A 106 9.62 -5.03 -4.70
CA ASN A 106 9.27 -4.43 -3.42
C ASN A 106 10.35 -3.44 -2.94
N PRO A 107 10.63 -2.38 -3.71
CA PRO A 107 11.68 -1.42 -3.38
C PRO A 107 11.46 -0.84 -1.98
N ASN A 108 12.55 -0.74 -1.22
CA ASN A 108 12.61 -0.10 0.10
C ASN A 108 11.67 -0.70 1.16
N LEU A 109 11.12 -1.91 0.96
CA LEU A 109 10.23 -2.55 1.93
C LEU A 109 10.91 -2.78 3.29
N MET A 110 12.15 -3.25 3.30
CA MET A 110 12.88 -3.49 4.55
C MET A 110 13.22 -2.19 5.27
N GLU A 111 13.68 -1.17 4.54
CA GLU A 111 13.96 0.16 5.10
C GLU A 111 12.68 0.80 5.68
N TYR A 112 11.56 0.68 4.96
CA TYR A 112 10.25 1.16 5.41
C TYR A 112 9.79 0.44 6.68
N LEU A 113 9.87 -0.89 6.72
CA LEU A 113 9.50 -1.67 7.90
C LEU A 113 10.39 -1.33 9.10
N LEU A 114 11.70 -1.25 8.88
CA LEU A 114 12.64 -0.90 9.95
C LEU A 114 12.36 0.52 10.46
N SER A 115 12.17 1.49 9.57
CA SER A 115 11.83 2.87 9.91
C SER A 115 10.52 2.95 10.69
N ILE A 116 9.48 2.21 10.28
CA ILE A 116 8.20 2.18 11.00
C ILE A 116 8.35 1.51 12.36
N VAL A 117 8.97 0.34 12.44
CA VAL A 117 9.13 -0.40 13.69
C VAL A 117 9.96 0.42 14.68
N VAL A 118 11.04 1.03 14.22
CA VAL A 118 11.92 1.87 15.04
C VAL A 118 11.20 3.16 15.46
N THR A 119 10.56 3.89 14.54
CA THR A 119 9.91 5.16 14.86
C THR A 119 8.68 4.96 15.74
N SER A 120 7.82 3.98 15.44
CA SER A 120 6.67 3.64 16.29
C SER A 120 7.12 3.03 17.63
N GLY A 121 8.23 2.30 17.65
CA GLY A 121 8.86 1.76 18.84
C GLY A 121 9.46 2.84 19.76
N ILE A 122 10.07 3.88 19.19
CA ILE A 122 10.72 4.98 19.91
C ILE A 122 9.72 6.03 20.37
N THR A 123 8.79 6.46 19.51
CA THR A 123 7.75 7.44 19.89
C THR A 123 6.81 6.93 20.99
N SER A 124 6.75 5.62 21.21
CA SER A 124 5.99 4.99 22.28
C SER A 124 6.79 4.72 23.57
N LEU A 125 8.10 5.03 23.61
CA LEU A 125 8.95 4.83 24.79
C LEU A 125 8.92 6.01 25.78
N ASP A 126 8.42 7.18 25.38
CA ASP A 126 8.32 8.33 26.27
C ASP A 126 7.10 8.22 27.21
N LEU A 127 7.27 7.45 28.30
CA LEU A 127 6.27 7.22 29.35
C LEU A 127 5.81 8.52 30.07
N SER A 128 6.50 9.64 29.85
CA SER A 128 6.23 10.92 30.52
C SER A 128 5.10 11.73 29.88
N GLN A 129 4.77 11.48 28.61
CA GLN A 129 3.70 12.19 27.92
C GLN A 129 2.35 11.50 28.11
N SER A 130 1.29 12.27 28.25
CA SER A 130 -0.05 11.71 28.36
C SER A 130 -0.43 10.92 27.10
N LEU A 131 -1.14 9.80 27.27
CA LEU A 131 -1.64 8.98 26.16
C LEU A 131 -2.40 9.82 25.12
N TYR A 132 -3.16 10.83 25.57
CA TYR A 132 -3.88 11.73 24.68
C TYR A 132 -2.94 12.51 23.74
N ILE A 133 -1.82 13.04 24.25
CA ILE A 133 -0.85 13.77 23.44
C ILE A 133 -0.20 12.82 22.43
N GLN A 134 0.16 11.60 22.85
CA GLN A 134 0.77 10.62 21.97
C GLN A 134 -0.16 10.17 20.86
N LEU A 135 -1.43 9.87 21.17
CA LEU A 135 -2.45 9.54 20.16
C LEU A 135 -2.74 10.72 19.24
N PHE A 136 -2.77 11.95 19.77
CA PHE A 136 -2.97 13.15 18.96
C PHE A 136 -1.83 13.33 17.96
N ILE A 137 -0.57 13.29 18.42
CA ILE A 137 0.61 13.39 17.55
C ILE A 137 0.58 12.27 16.51
N PHE A 138 0.26 11.05 16.92
CA PHE A 138 0.15 9.92 16.00
C PHE A 138 -0.87 10.19 14.89
N VAL A 139 -2.10 10.59 15.25
CA VAL A 139 -3.16 10.89 14.27
C VAL A 139 -2.76 12.03 13.34
N VAL A 140 -2.15 13.10 13.86
CA VAL A 140 -1.67 14.22 13.05
C VAL A 140 -0.62 13.75 12.04
N VAL A 141 0.37 12.97 12.48
CA VAL A 141 1.40 12.41 11.58
C VAL A 141 0.77 11.50 10.52
N GLN A 142 -0.20 10.66 10.88
CA GLN A 142 -0.89 9.80 9.91
C GLN A 142 -1.68 10.61 8.88
N ILE A 143 -2.34 11.69 9.29
CA ILE A 143 -3.04 12.60 8.36
C ILE A 143 -2.05 13.28 7.42
N LEU A 144 -0.92 13.79 7.93
CA LEU A 144 0.11 14.41 7.11
C LEU A 144 0.71 13.42 6.09
N LEU A 145 1.01 12.20 6.53
CA LEU A 145 1.48 11.13 5.64
C LEU A 145 0.42 10.76 4.61
N LEU A 146 -0.85 10.66 4.99
CA LEU A 146 -1.94 10.41 4.05
C LEU A 146 -2.01 11.53 3.00
N LEU A 147 -1.97 12.80 3.42
CA LEU A 147 -1.97 13.96 2.50
C LEU A 147 -0.77 13.96 1.57
N TYR A 148 0.42 13.62 2.07
CA TYR A 148 1.62 13.43 1.24
C TYR A 148 1.37 12.36 0.18
N VAL A 149 0.88 11.20 0.58
CA VAL A 149 0.63 10.04 -0.29
C VAL A 149 -0.44 10.31 -1.34
N LEU A 150 -1.50 11.05 -0.97
CA LEU A 150 -2.56 11.44 -1.89
C LEU A 150 -2.03 12.30 -3.04
N ASN A 151 -0.98 13.09 -2.78
CA ASN A 151 -0.34 14.04 -3.69
C ASN A 151 1.00 13.56 -4.27
N SER A 152 1.52 12.41 -3.83
CA SER A 152 2.84 11.89 -4.21
C SER A 152 2.77 10.83 -5.33
N SER A 153 3.84 10.82 -6.11
CA SER A 153 4.12 9.84 -7.17
C SER A 153 4.90 8.62 -6.69
N ASP A 154 5.30 8.57 -5.42
CA ASP A 154 6.10 7.49 -4.87
C ASP A 154 5.26 6.28 -4.43
N PRO A 155 5.82 5.06 -4.49
CA PRO A 155 5.21 3.88 -3.92
C PRO A 155 5.44 3.86 -2.41
N ILE A 156 4.43 3.43 -1.66
CA ILE A 156 4.66 3.04 -0.26
C ILE A 156 4.73 1.52 -0.23
N PRO A 157 5.78 0.92 0.36
CA PRO A 157 5.81 -0.51 0.54
C PRO A 157 4.62 -1.01 1.36
N ASN A 158 3.99 -2.10 0.91
CA ASN A 158 2.79 -2.63 1.54
C ASN A 158 2.99 -4.10 1.90
N LEU A 159 3.37 -4.34 3.15
CA LEU A 159 3.65 -5.68 3.67
C LEU A 159 2.45 -6.63 3.50
N LEU A 160 1.23 -6.14 3.70
CA LEU A 160 0.03 -6.97 3.63
C LEU A 160 -0.22 -7.50 2.22
N LEU A 161 0.00 -6.66 1.20
CA LEU A 161 -0.08 -7.09 -0.21
C LEU A 161 1.00 -8.15 -0.52
N VAL A 162 2.22 -7.96 -0.02
CA VAL A 162 3.33 -8.92 -0.19
C VAL A 162 3.01 -10.27 0.45
N ILE A 163 2.37 -10.29 1.62
CA ILE A 163 1.87 -11.52 2.28
C ILE A 163 0.78 -12.18 1.42
N CYS A 164 -0.11 -11.39 0.82
CA CYS A 164 -1.12 -11.86 -0.14
C CYS A 164 -0.56 -12.23 -1.52
N ARG A 165 0.77 -12.35 -1.66
CA ARG A 165 1.47 -12.72 -2.91
C ARG A 165 1.29 -11.71 -4.05
N LYS A 166 0.95 -10.46 -3.72
CA LYS A 166 0.97 -9.32 -4.64
C LYS A 166 2.23 -8.50 -4.37
N ASP A 167 3.19 -8.59 -5.28
CA ASP A 167 4.46 -7.88 -5.20
C ASP A 167 4.41 -6.62 -6.09
N ILE A 168 5.20 -5.60 -5.73
CA ILE A 168 5.35 -4.36 -6.50
C ILE A 168 6.68 -4.41 -7.24
N VAL A 169 6.65 -4.28 -8.56
CA VAL A 169 7.85 -4.16 -9.38
C VAL A 169 8.04 -2.70 -9.74
N SER A 170 9.17 -2.10 -9.37
CA SER A 170 9.59 -0.78 -9.86
C SER A 170 10.47 -0.98 -11.08
N VAL A 171 10.16 -0.26 -12.14
CA VAL A 171 10.90 -0.25 -13.39
C VAL A 171 11.39 1.19 -13.63
N GLU A 172 12.72 1.36 -13.64
CA GLU A 172 13.41 2.67 -13.71
C GLU A 172 12.88 3.73 -12.72
N ASP A 173 12.32 3.32 -11.57
CA ASP A 173 11.72 4.21 -10.56
C ASP A 173 10.59 5.12 -11.09
N LYS A 174 10.09 4.83 -12.29
CA LYS A 174 9.02 5.56 -12.98
C LYS A 174 7.73 4.75 -13.02
N LEU A 175 7.82 3.44 -13.23
CA LEU A 175 6.66 2.58 -13.41
C LEU A 175 6.59 1.56 -12.27
N PHE A 176 5.50 1.63 -11.50
CA PHE A 176 5.22 0.70 -10.40
C PHE A 176 4.13 -0.27 -10.85
N ILE A 177 4.47 -1.55 -10.93
CA ILE A 177 3.58 -2.60 -11.44
C ILE A 177 3.22 -3.53 -10.29
N ILE A 178 1.95 -3.60 -9.92
CA ILE A 178 1.46 -4.62 -8.99
C ILE A 178 1.23 -5.91 -9.77
N CYS A 179 1.81 -7.01 -9.30
CA CYS A 179 1.70 -8.30 -9.96
C CYS A 179 1.62 -9.47 -8.97
N ASP A 180 1.08 -10.60 -9.42
CA ASP A 180 1.18 -11.85 -8.68
C ASP A 180 2.63 -12.36 -8.63
N ARG A 181 3.03 -12.89 -7.48
CA ARG A 181 4.35 -13.51 -7.28
C ARG A 181 4.65 -14.64 -8.28
N SER A 182 3.62 -15.31 -8.81
CA SER A 182 3.78 -16.35 -9.83
C SER A 182 4.40 -15.81 -11.13
N ILE A 183 4.13 -14.55 -11.47
CA ILE A 183 4.68 -13.88 -12.66
C ILE A 183 6.19 -13.64 -12.47
N LEU A 184 6.60 -13.28 -11.26
CA LEU A 184 8.02 -13.10 -10.90
C LEU A 184 8.81 -14.42 -10.95
N LYS A 185 8.19 -15.55 -10.59
CA LYS A 185 8.83 -16.88 -10.70
C LYS A 185 9.18 -17.25 -12.14
N GLN A 186 8.47 -16.70 -13.11
CA GLN A 186 8.76 -16.86 -14.54
C GLN A 186 9.85 -15.90 -15.04
N ARG A 187 10.55 -15.21 -14.12
CA ARG A 187 11.70 -14.32 -14.36
C ARG A 187 11.44 -13.13 -15.32
N LEU A 188 10.19 -12.65 -15.42
CA LEU A 188 9.81 -11.46 -16.21
C LEU A 188 10.59 -11.37 -17.53
N TYR A 189 10.31 -12.23 -18.50
CA TYR A 189 10.96 -12.19 -19.81
C TYR A 189 10.03 -11.73 -20.93
N GLY A 190 10.62 -11.03 -21.90
CA GLY A 190 9.98 -10.62 -23.14
C GLY A 190 9.02 -9.44 -23.00
N PHE A 191 8.15 -9.29 -24.00
CA PHE A 191 7.14 -8.25 -24.04
C PHE A 191 6.00 -8.57 -23.06
N LYS A 192 5.69 -7.62 -22.19
CA LYS A 192 4.56 -7.69 -21.26
C LYS A 192 3.70 -6.45 -21.43
N LYS A 193 2.40 -6.66 -21.54
CA LYS A 193 1.43 -5.58 -21.56
C LYS A 193 1.06 -5.19 -20.13
N ILE A 194 1.17 -3.91 -19.85
CA ILE A 194 0.75 -3.32 -18.57
C ILE A 194 -0.44 -2.39 -18.80
N ILE A 195 -1.35 -2.39 -17.82
CA ILE A 195 -2.55 -1.56 -17.82
C ILE A 195 -2.48 -0.59 -16.64
N PRO A 196 -2.71 0.72 -16.86
CA PRO A 196 -2.76 1.68 -15.78
C PRO A 196 -4.00 1.49 -14.91
N PHE A 197 -3.86 1.64 -13.58
CA PHE A 197 -5.02 1.66 -12.68
C PHE A 197 -6.02 2.77 -12.99
N SER A 198 -5.57 3.87 -13.61
CA SER A 198 -6.39 4.98 -14.07
C SER A 198 -6.20 5.26 -15.57
N SER A 199 -7.29 5.40 -16.31
CA SER A 199 -7.24 5.67 -17.76
C SER A 199 -7.05 7.14 -18.15
N ARG A 200 -7.15 8.07 -17.21
CA ARG A 200 -7.37 9.50 -17.56
C ARG A 200 -6.22 10.44 -17.23
N ASP A 201 -5.19 9.98 -16.51
CA ASP A 201 -4.10 10.85 -16.07
C ASP A 201 -2.75 10.36 -16.60
N ALA A 202 -2.08 11.19 -17.40
CA ALA A 202 -0.76 10.91 -17.95
C ALA A 202 0.34 10.81 -16.88
N ARG A 203 0.09 11.31 -15.66
CA ARG A 203 1.00 11.19 -14.51
C ARG A 203 0.86 9.86 -13.77
N ASN A 204 -0.01 8.96 -14.24
CA ASN A 204 -0.18 7.68 -13.57
C ASN A 204 1.11 6.85 -13.65
N ARG A 205 1.56 6.40 -12.49
CA ARG A 205 2.75 5.54 -12.35
C ARG A 205 2.41 4.15 -11.83
N LEU A 206 1.13 3.86 -11.59
CA LEU A 206 0.67 2.58 -11.07
C LEU A 206 -0.04 1.74 -12.13
N PHE A 207 0.47 0.53 -12.32
CA PHE A 207 0.06 -0.40 -13.35
C PHE A 207 -0.14 -1.82 -12.80
N VAL A 208 -0.79 -2.68 -13.59
CA VAL A 208 -0.82 -4.14 -13.42
C VAL A 208 -0.44 -4.82 -14.73
N PHE A 209 0.05 -6.06 -14.66
CA PHE A 209 0.14 -6.88 -15.87
C PHE A 209 -1.24 -7.27 -16.36
N LYS A 210 -1.46 -7.11 -17.66
CA LYS A 210 -2.66 -7.63 -18.32
C LYS A 210 -2.59 -9.15 -18.33
N LYS A 211 -3.67 -9.81 -17.91
CA LYS A 211 -3.77 -11.26 -18.07
C LYS A 211 -4.08 -11.55 -19.53
N GLU A 212 -3.13 -12.18 -20.23
CA GLU A 212 -3.39 -12.73 -21.56
C GLU A 212 -4.34 -13.93 -21.37
N GLY A 213 -5.53 -13.82 -21.96
CA GLY A 213 -6.57 -14.84 -21.93
C GLY A 213 -6.59 -15.64 -23.21
#